data_AF-A0A7W1T4P1-F1
#
_entry.id   AF-A0A7W1T4P1-F1
#
_cell.length_a   1.000
_cell.length_b   1.000
_cell.length_c   1.000
_cell.angle_alpha   90.00
_cell.angle_beta   90.00
_cell.angle_gamma   90.00
#
_symmetry.space_group_name_H-M   'P 1'
#
loop_
_entity.id
_entity.type
_entity.pdbx_description
1 polymer ?
#
loop_
_entity_poly.entity_id
_entity_poly.type
_entity_poly.pdbx_seq_one_letter_code
_entity_poly.pdbx_strand_id
1 'polypeptide(L)'
;MKENDEAKSPTKQEQELITANKEDIELLLRHDFNDIDQVTLTDVEKTPMGYFINGYANGDKELSFSASITNEKFDGSLGLSDKFDSLLKADAGKSLSEIKKERNIK
;
A
#
# COMPACT_ATOMS: atom_id res chain seq x y z
N MET A 1 24.33 -11.78 17.72
CA MET A 1 23.09 -11.50 18.49
C MET A 1 21.94 -11.92 17.59
N LYS A 2 21.16 -12.92 17.98
CA LYS A 2 19.96 -13.33 17.23
C LYS A 2 18.89 -12.32 17.64
N GLU A 3 18.51 -11.44 16.73
CA GLU A 3 17.40 -10.53 16.96
C GLU A 3 16.12 -11.37 16.99
N ASN A 4 15.34 -11.20 18.05
CA ASN A 4 14.16 -12.00 18.34
C ASN A 4 13.08 -11.76 17.29
N ASP A 5 12.69 -12.83 16.61
CA ASP A 5 11.51 -12.93 15.74
C ASP A 5 10.22 -13.03 16.59
N GLU A 6 10.07 -12.15 17.58
CA GLU A 6 8.77 -11.91 18.19
C GLU A 6 8.03 -10.96 17.27
N ALA A 7 6.95 -11.43 16.63
CA ALA A 7 6.06 -10.60 15.85
C ALA A 7 5.56 -9.43 16.72
N LYS A 8 6.24 -8.28 16.61
CA LYS A 8 5.97 -7.09 17.41
C LYS A 8 4.60 -6.57 16.99
N SER A 9 3.69 -6.46 17.96
CA SER A 9 2.42 -5.79 17.70
C SER A 9 2.69 -4.36 17.22
N PRO A 10 1.99 -3.87 16.18
CA PRO A 10 2.24 -2.54 15.63
C PRO A 10 2.08 -1.49 16.71
N THR A 11 3.04 -0.57 16.78
CA THR A 11 2.98 0.58 17.68
C THR A 11 1.81 1.49 17.30
N LYS A 12 1.41 2.37 18.23
CA LYS A 12 0.33 3.33 17.99
C LYS A 12 0.56 4.16 16.72
N GLN A 13 1.80 4.60 16.49
CA GLN A 13 2.17 5.39 15.31
C GLN A 13 1.99 4.60 14.02
N GLU A 14 2.38 3.32 14.00
CA GLU A 14 2.22 2.44 12.83
C GLU A 14 0.74 2.18 12.53
N GLN A 15 -0.08 2.01 13.57
CA GLN A 15 -1.54 1.90 13.40
C GLN A 15 -2.17 3.19 12.85
N GLU A 16 -1.70 4.35 13.30
CA GLU A 16 -2.15 5.65 12.79
C GLU A 16 -1.77 5.83 11.31
N LEU A 17 -0.54 5.48 10.92
CA LEU A 17 -0.09 5.50 9.53
C LEU A 17 -0.90 4.55 8.63
N ILE A 18 -1.13 3.32 9.08
CA ILE A 18 -1.97 2.34 8.38
C ILE A 18 -3.38 2.90 8.20
N THR A 19 -4.02 3.33 9.28
CA THR A 19 -5.41 3.80 9.24
C THR A 19 -5.57 5.04 8.37
N ALA A 20 -4.64 6.00 8.47
CA ALA A 20 -4.71 7.25 7.71
C ALA A 20 -4.49 7.07 6.21
N ASN A 21 -3.70 6.08 5.79
CA ASN A 21 -3.30 5.91 4.39
C ASN A 21 -3.99 4.72 3.69
N LYS A 22 -4.72 3.89 4.44
CA LYS A 22 -5.37 2.69 3.93
C LYS A 22 -6.28 2.96 2.73
N GLU A 23 -7.18 3.94 2.85
CA GLU A 23 -8.14 4.23 1.78
C GLU A 23 -7.47 4.67 0.47
N ASP A 24 -6.37 5.44 0.57
CA ASP A 24 -5.64 5.94 -0.58
C ASP A 24 -4.83 4.84 -1.29
N ILE A 25 -4.22 3.95 -0.52
CA ILE A 25 -3.51 2.77 -1.02
C ILE A 25 -4.51 1.83 -1.72
N GLU A 26 -5.65 1.55 -1.08
CA GLU A 26 -6.70 0.72 -1.67
C GLU A 26 -7.28 1.32 -2.95
N LEU A 27 -7.49 2.63 -2.97
CA LEU A 27 -8.01 3.33 -4.14
C LEU A 27 -7.07 3.18 -5.33
N LEU A 28 -5.77 3.40 -5.14
CA LEU A 28 -4.78 3.27 -6.21
C LEU A 28 -4.68 1.83 -6.71
N LEU A 29 -4.58 0.84 -5.80
CA LEU A 29 -4.50 -0.57 -6.18
C LEU A 29 -5.73 -1.03 -7.00
N ARG A 30 -6.94 -0.67 -6.54
CA ARG A 30 -8.18 -1.01 -7.27
C ARG A 30 -8.33 -0.24 -8.57
N HIS A 31 -7.72 0.95 -8.66
CA HIS A 31 -7.69 1.71 -9.89
C HIS A 31 -6.75 1.06 -10.91
N ASP A 32 -5.50 0.81 -10.55
CA ASP A 32 -4.43 0.42 -11.47
C ASP A 32 -4.43 -1.07 -11.83
N PHE A 33 -5.00 -1.93 -10.99
CA PHE A 33 -4.99 -3.39 -11.21
C PHE A 33 -6.40 -3.95 -11.31
N ASN A 34 -6.58 -4.89 -12.24
CA ASN A 34 -7.80 -5.69 -12.35
C ASN A 34 -7.88 -6.69 -11.20
N ASP A 35 -9.11 -7.11 -10.89
CA ASP A 35 -9.38 -8.20 -9.94
C ASP A 35 -8.81 -7.99 -8.53
N ILE A 36 -8.66 -6.73 -8.07
CA ILE A 36 -8.31 -6.43 -6.67
C ILE A 36 -9.59 -6.25 -5.84
N ASP A 37 -9.98 -7.30 -5.12
CA ASP A 37 -11.18 -7.33 -4.27
C ASP A 37 -10.87 -7.00 -2.81
N GLN A 38 -9.77 -7.55 -2.29
CA GLN A 38 -9.36 -7.36 -0.90
C GLN A 38 -7.91 -6.87 -0.83
N VAL A 39 -7.65 -5.91 0.04
CA VAL A 39 -6.30 -5.44 0.36
C VAL A 39 -6.06 -5.66 1.85
N THR A 40 -4.95 -6.31 2.18
CA THR A 40 -4.53 -6.58 3.56
C THR A 40 -3.23 -5.84 3.83
N LEU A 41 -3.26 -4.90 4.76
CA LEU A 41 -2.06 -4.22 5.28
C LEU A 41 -1.53 -5.03 6.45
N THR A 42 -0.21 -5.26 6.46
CA THR A 42 0.43 -6.24 7.34
C THR A 42 1.33 -5.60 8.38
N ASP A 43 2.20 -4.69 7.97
CA ASP A 43 3.21 -4.09 8.82
C ASP A 43 3.68 -2.75 8.25
N VAL A 44 4.38 -1.97 9.07
CA VAL A 44 5.04 -0.73 8.68
C VAL A 44 6.55 -0.86 8.83
N GLU A 45 7.26 -0.85 7.71
CA GLU A 45 8.72 -0.82 7.71
C GLU A 45 9.21 0.64 7.83
N LYS A 46 10.10 0.89 8.79
CA LYS A 46 10.74 2.21 8.95
C LYS A 46 12.08 2.24 8.26
N THR A 47 12.30 3.25 7.41
CA THR A 47 13.58 3.50 6.75
C THR A 47 14.11 4.89 7.11
N PRO A 48 15.39 5.19 6.82
CA PRO A 48 15.91 6.56 6.97
C PRO A 48 15.17 7.62 6.15
N MET A 49 14.49 7.21 5.07
CA MET A 49 13.80 8.12 4.14
C MET A 49 12.31 8.29 4.46
N GLY A 50 11.72 7.43 5.29
CA GLY A 50 10.28 7.46 5.57
C GLY A 50 9.77 6.13 6.10
N TYR A 51 8.50 5.85 5.83
CA TYR A 51 7.86 4.58 6.20
C TYR A 51 7.36 3.88 4.94
N PHE A 52 7.32 2.55 4.97
CA PHE A 52 6.64 1.74 3.97
C PHE A 52 5.54 0.94 4.64
N ILE A 53 4.32 1.00 4.11
CA ILE A 53 3.25 0.12 4.55
C ILE A 53 3.24 -1.10 3.64
N ASN A 54 3.53 -2.27 4.21
CA ASN A 54 3.56 -3.52 3.47
C ASN A 54 2.19 -4.19 3.50
N GLY A 55 1.83 -4.85 2.41
CA GLY A 55 0.56 -5.55 2.30
C GLY A 55 0.51 -6.54 1.16
N TYR A 56 -0.65 -7.17 1.00
CA TYR A 56 -0.95 -8.04 -0.13
C TYR A 56 -2.42 -8.00 -0.51
N ALA A 57 -2.73 -8.41 -1.74
CA ALA A 57 -4.10 -8.44 -2.26
C ALA A 57 -4.70 -9.85 -2.24
N ASN A 58 -6.03 -9.94 -2.16
CA ASN A 58 -6.85 -11.15 -2.34
C ASN A 58 -6.47 -12.37 -1.48
N GLY A 59 -5.83 -12.16 -0.32
CA GLY A 59 -5.34 -13.27 0.49
C GLY A 59 -4.06 -13.93 -0.05
N ASP A 60 -3.53 -13.46 -1.19
CA ASP A 60 -2.42 -14.06 -1.90
C ASP A 60 -1.12 -13.30 -1.57
N LYS A 61 -0.22 -13.95 -0.82
CA LYS A 61 1.03 -13.34 -0.38
C LYS A 61 2.03 -13.06 -1.50
N GLU A 62 1.85 -13.65 -2.68
CA GLU A 62 2.67 -13.35 -3.86
C GLU A 62 2.16 -12.11 -4.60
N LEU A 63 0.92 -11.67 -4.36
CA LEU A 63 0.41 -10.35 -4.73
C LEU A 63 0.75 -9.32 -3.65
N SER A 64 2.04 -9.21 -3.32
CA SER A 64 2.54 -8.33 -2.27
C SER A 64 2.94 -6.96 -2.80
N PHE A 65 2.76 -5.93 -1.98
CA PHE A 65 3.15 -4.56 -2.28
C PHE A 65 3.72 -3.83 -1.06
N SER A 66 4.43 -2.73 -1.32
CA SER A 66 4.97 -1.80 -0.33
C SER A 66 4.62 -0.38 -0.72
N ALA A 67 3.81 0.31 0.08
CA ALA A 67 3.39 1.68 -0.18
C ALA A 67 4.31 2.69 0.50
N SER A 68 4.87 3.62 -0.27
CA SER A 68 5.78 4.65 0.25
C SER A 68 5.01 5.75 0.98
N ILE A 69 5.40 6.01 2.23
CA ILE A 69 4.81 7.02 3.10
C ILE A 69 5.86 8.09 3.42
N THR A 70 5.57 9.31 2.98
CA THR A 70 6.42 10.49 3.16
C THR A 70 5.62 11.57 3.90
N ASN A 71 6.21 12.19 4.93
CA ASN A 71 5.49 13.14 5.80
C ASN A 71 4.14 12.59 6.30
N GLU A 72 4.14 11.32 6.73
CA GLU A 72 2.96 10.61 7.28
C GLU A 72 1.82 10.37 6.27
N LYS A 73 2.04 10.68 4.98
CA LYS A 73 1.07 10.52 3.90
C LYS A 73 1.57 9.63 2.78
N PHE A 74 0.66 8.91 2.16
CA PHE A 74 0.92 8.13 0.97
C PHE A 74 1.32 9.05 -0.18
N ASP A 75 2.49 8.79 -0.75
CA ASP A 75 3.08 9.60 -1.82
C ASP A 75 2.54 9.22 -3.21
N GLY A 76 1.76 8.13 -3.31
CA GLY A 76 1.28 7.58 -4.58
C GLY A 76 2.21 6.52 -5.18
N SER A 77 3.36 6.27 -4.55
CA SER A 77 4.37 5.32 -5.02
C SER A 77 4.17 3.94 -4.37
N LEU A 78 4.03 2.89 -5.20
CA LEU A 78 3.94 1.49 -4.79
C LEU A 78 5.15 0.71 -5.32
N GLY A 79 5.82 -0.05 -4.45
CA GLY A 79 6.63 -1.20 -4.84
C GLY A 79 5.71 -2.41 -4.98
N LEU A 80 5.84 -3.17 -6.06
CA LEU A 80 4.95 -4.28 -6.41
C LEU A 80 5.77 -5.53 -6.71
N SER A 81 5.25 -6.69 -6.33
CA SER A 81 5.75 -7.99 -6.82
C SER A 81 5.41 -8.21 -8.29
N ASP A 82 6.19 -9.04 -8.99
CA ASP A 82 6.00 -9.38 -10.41
C ASP A 82 4.58 -9.92 -10.75
N LYS A 83 3.87 -10.47 -9.77
CA LYS A 83 2.50 -10.99 -9.96
C LYS A 83 1.48 -9.88 -10.27
N PHE A 84 1.78 -8.62 -9.94
CA PHE A 84 0.95 -7.47 -10.30
C PHE A 84 1.02 -7.11 -11.79
N ASP A 85 2.11 -7.39 -12.49
CA ASP A 85 2.26 -7.08 -13.93
C ASP A 85 1.15 -7.71 -14.77
N SER A 86 0.72 -8.92 -14.42
CA SER A 86 -0.36 -9.63 -15.14
C SER A 86 -1.75 -9.03 -14.91
N LEU A 87 -1.91 -8.19 -13.89
CA LEU A 87 -3.18 -7.56 -13.51
C LEU A 87 -3.25 -6.08 -13.92
N LEU A 88 -2.15 -5.51 -14.40
CA LEU A 88 -2.04 -4.09 -14.71
C LEU A 88 -3.07 -3.68 -15.77
N LYS A 89 -3.82 -2.60 -15.50
CA LYS A 89 -4.77 -2.02 -16.45
C LYS A 89 -4.05 -1.19 -17.49
N ALA A 90 -4.64 -1.10 -18.67
CA ALA A 90 -4.15 -0.23 -19.74
C ALA A 90 -4.15 1.26 -19.38
N ASP A 91 -5.03 1.69 -18.46
CA ASP A 91 -5.14 3.07 -17.96
C ASP A 91 -4.44 3.27 -16.60
N ALA A 92 -3.61 2.31 -16.17
CA ALA A 92 -2.84 2.42 -14.94
C ALA A 92 -1.79 3.55 -15.03
N GLY A 93 -1.31 4.00 -13.86
CA GLY A 93 -0.28 5.04 -13.78
C GLY A 93 -0.84 6.47 -13.69
N LYS A 94 -2.14 6.61 -13.44
CA LYS A 94 -2.73 7.89 -13.03
C LYS A 94 -2.31 8.24 -11.60
N SER A 95 -2.09 9.53 -11.33
CA SER A 95 -1.81 9.97 -9.97
C SER A 95 -3.05 9.85 -9.08
N LEU A 96 -2.85 9.62 -7.78
CA LEU A 96 -3.94 9.54 -6.80
C LEU A 96 -4.88 10.76 -6.85
N SER A 97 -4.33 11.97 -7.01
CA SER A 97 -5.09 13.21 -7.15
C SER A 97 -6.01 13.22 -8.38
N GLU A 98 -5.56 12.63 -9.49
CA GLU A 98 -6.35 12.52 -10.72
C GLU A 98 -7.50 11.54 -10.52
N ILE A 99 -7.21 10.37 -9.94
CA ILE A 99 -8.20 9.34 -9.63
C ILE A 99 -9.30 9.90 -8.70
N LYS A 100 -8.91 10.60 -7.64
CA LYS A 100 -9.86 11.23 -6.70
C LYS A 100 -10.74 12.25 -7.41
N LYS A 101 -10.16 13.09 -8.27
CA LYS A 101 -10.90 14.10 -9.04
C LYS A 101 -11.91 13.47 -10.00
N GLU A 102 -11.52 12.43 -10.74
CA GLU A 102 -12.41 11.71 -11.67
C GLU A 102 -13.59 11.03 -10.93
N ARG A 103 -13.34 10.56 -9.71
CA ARG A 103 -14.38 9.92 -8.88
C ARG A 103 -15.17 10.90 -8.00
N ASN A 104 -14.92 12.21 -8.11
CA ASN A 104 -15.49 13.24 -7.24
C ASN A 104 -15.28 12.94 -5.73
N ILE A 105 -14.15 12.34 -5.38
CA ILE A 105 -13.72 12.07 -4.01
C ILE A 105 -12.98 13.32 -3.51
N LYS A 106 -13.28 13.74 -2.28
CA LYS A 106 -12.82 15.01 -1.70
C LYS A 106 -11.50 14.87 -0.95
#